data_AF-F3SHE0-F1
#
_entry.id   AF-F3SHE0-F1
#
_cell.length_a   1.000
_cell.length_b   1.000
_cell.length_c   1.000
_cell.angle_alpha   90.00
_cell.angle_beta   90.00
_cell.angle_gamma   90.00
#
_symmetry.space_group_name_H-M   'P 1'
#
loop_
_entity.id
_entity.type
_entity.pdbx_description
1 polymer ?
#
loop_
_entity_poly.entity_id
_entity_poly.type
_entity_poly.pdbx_seq_one_letter_code
_entity_poly.pdbx_strand_id
1 'polypeptide(L)'
;MVTGLDDAGRQGIDGVYYNPNGHPPYIISEAKYNKAKLGNTLSDGKQMSERWIDRRLENAVGEERIAAIQDAMEFGDVQSHLFNIKQDGRIIVNQLDEMAKKMK
;
A
#
# COMPACT_ATOMS: atom_id res chain seq x y z
N MET A 1 7.62 0.65 19.84
CA MET A 1 6.50 0.00 20.55
C MET A 1 5.24 0.77 20.20
N VAL A 2 4.16 0.10 19.80
CA VAL A 2 2.83 0.73 19.67
C VAL A 2 2.25 0.80 21.08
N THR A 3 1.90 2.00 21.53
CA THR A 3 1.47 2.28 22.91
C THR A 3 -0.05 2.40 23.07
N GLY A 4 -0.80 2.37 21.96
CA GLY A 4 -2.26 2.34 21.98
C GLY A 4 -2.85 1.91 20.63
N LEU A 5 -4.11 1.45 20.64
CA LEU A 5 -4.86 1.13 19.42
C LEU A 5 -5.20 2.37 18.57
N ASP A 6 -5.03 3.56 19.16
CA ASP A 6 -5.26 4.87 18.56
C ASP A 6 -3.95 5.62 18.26
N ASP A 7 -2.78 4.94 18.35
CA ASP A 7 -1.53 5.55 17.86
C ASP A 7 -1.74 5.94 16.39
N ALA A 8 -1.43 7.21 16.09
CA ALA A 8 -1.48 7.68 14.71
C ALA A 8 -0.65 6.71 13.86
N GLY A 9 -1.30 6.06 12.90
CA GLY A 9 -0.64 5.10 12.02
C GLY A 9 0.61 5.71 11.40
N ARG A 10 1.57 4.85 11.03
CA ARG A 10 2.73 5.28 10.25
C ARG A 10 2.24 6.08 9.04
N GLN A 11 2.83 7.26 8.83
CA GLN A 11 2.53 8.05 7.65
C GLN A 11 3.26 7.46 6.46
N GLY A 12 2.56 7.31 5.33
CA GLY A 12 3.15 6.78 4.10
C GLY A 12 2.72 5.35 3.81
N ILE A 13 3.48 4.68 2.95
CA ILE A 13 3.27 3.28 2.56
C ILE A 13 3.78 2.38 3.69
N ASP A 14 2.96 1.43 4.16
CA ASP A 14 3.36 0.54 5.26
C ASP A 14 4.47 -0.44 4.86
N GLY A 15 4.49 -0.88 3.60
CA GLY A 15 5.52 -1.78 3.09
C GLY A 15 5.57 -1.87 1.57
N VAL A 16 6.79 -2.02 1.06
CA VAL A 16 7.07 -2.36 -0.34
C VAL A 16 7.96 -3.61 -0.33
N TYR A 17 7.52 -4.64 -1.03
CA TYR A 17 8.22 -5.92 -1.11
C TYR A 17 8.60 -6.21 -2.55
N TYR A 18 9.79 -6.78 -2.73
CA TYR A 18 10.32 -7.19 -4.02
C TYR A 18 10.68 -8.67 -4.00
N ASN A 19 10.16 -9.41 -4.97
CA ASN A 19 10.56 -10.77 -5.25
C ASN A 19 10.86 -10.88 -6.76
N PRO A 20 12.13 -10.99 -7.18
CA PRO A 20 12.47 -11.08 -8.61
C PRO A 20 11.86 -12.30 -9.30
N ASN A 21 11.48 -13.34 -8.55
CA ASN A 21 10.81 -14.53 -9.06
C ASN A 21 9.28 -14.49 -8.90
N GLY A 22 8.74 -13.34 -8.46
CA GLY A 22 7.30 -13.12 -8.27
C GLY A 22 6.63 -12.63 -9.54
N HIS A 23 5.35 -12.93 -9.68
CA HIS A 23 4.48 -12.42 -10.75
C HIS A 23 3.20 -11.86 -10.11
N PRO A 24 3.13 -10.54 -9.83
CA PRO A 24 4.13 -9.51 -10.13
C PRO A 24 5.34 -9.53 -9.17
N PRO A 25 6.47 -8.92 -9.57
CA PRO A 25 7.67 -8.85 -8.74
C PRO A 25 7.53 -7.89 -7.55
N TYR A 26 6.66 -6.89 -7.63
CA TYR A 26 6.48 -5.90 -6.56
C TYR A 26 5.09 -5.98 -5.92
N ILE A 27 5.08 -5.97 -4.59
CA ILE A 27 3.86 -5.87 -3.78
C ILE A 27 3.95 -4.63 -2.90
N ILE A 28 2.93 -3.78 -2.98
CA ILE A 28 2.76 -2.61 -2.11
C ILE A 28 1.64 -2.93 -1.11
N SER A 29 1.94 -2.81 0.17
CA SER A 29 1.02 -3.21 1.24
C SER A 29 0.56 -2.05 2.10
N GLU A 30 -0.69 -2.12 2.54
CA GLU A 30 -1.26 -1.28 3.59
C GLU A 30 -2.02 -2.14 4.60
N ALA A 31 -1.87 -1.85 5.89
CA ALA A 31 -2.58 -2.51 6.97
C ALA A 31 -3.54 -1.55 7.68
N LYS A 32 -4.78 -2.01 7.89
CA LYS A 32 -5.79 -1.26 8.66
C LYS A 32 -6.39 -2.15 9.75
N TYR A 33 -6.36 -1.65 10.98
CA TYR A 33 -6.94 -2.34 12.13
C TYR A 33 -8.43 -2.03 12.34
N ASN A 34 -9.20 -3.07 12.58
CA ASN A 34 -10.63 -3.07 12.90
C ASN A 34 -11.49 -2.27 11.92
N LYS A 35 -11.90 -1.05 12.32
CA LYS A 35 -12.77 -0.14 11.57
C LYS A 35 -11.98 0.92 10.78
N ALA A 36 -10.67 0.96 10.91
CA ALA A 36 -9.82 1.88 10.16
C ALA A 36 -9.98 1.66 8.65
N LYS A 37 -9.95 2.76 7.90
CA LYS A 37 -10.15 2.77 6.45
C LYS A 37 -8.96 3.46 5.79
N LEU A 38 -8.80 3.23 4.49
CA LEU A 38 -7.92 4.03 3.65
C LEU A 38 -8.32 5.50 3.76
N GLY A 39 -7.32 6.37 3.95
CA GLY A 39 -7.53 7.81 3.97
C GLY A 39 -7.84 8.38 2.59
N ASN A 40 -8.18 9.66 2.55
CA ASN A 40 -8.27 10.42 1.31
C ASN A 40 -7.50 11.73 1.49
N THR A 41 -6.55 11.98 0.62
CA THR A 41 -5.72 13.19 0.64
C THR A 41 -6.26 14.20 -0.36
N LEU A 42 -6.25 15.49 0.00
CA LEU A 42 -6.79 16.55 -0.87
C LEU A 42 -6.00 16.70 -2.18
N SER A 43 -4.68 16.46 -2.15
CA SER A 43 -3.78 16.67 -3.28
C SER A 43 -3.54 15.43 -4.13
N ASP A 44 -3.60 14.23 -3.54
CA ASP A 44 -3.12 12.98 -4.16
C ASP A 44 -4.24 11.95 -4.34
N GLY A 45 -5.43 12.22 -3.78
CA GLY A 45 -6.56 11.33 -3.79
C GLY A 45 -6.47 10.24 -2.72
N LYS A 46 -7.16 9.12 -2.98
CA LYS A 46 -7.37 8.05 -2.01
C LYS A 46 -6.06 7.33 -1.70
N GLN A 47 -5.83 7.02 -0.44
CA GLN A 47 -4.70 6.20 -0.02
C GLN A 47 -4.68 4.87 -0.79
N MET A 48 -3.50 4.43 -1.24
CA MET A 48 -3.26 3.28 -2.12
C MET A 48 -3.73 3.43 -3.58
N SER A 49 -4.19 4.61 -4.02
CA SER A 49 -4.33 4.85 -5.46
C SER A 49 -2.95 4.97 -6.09
N GLU A 50 -2.85 4.71 -7.39
CA GLU A 50 -1.60 4.80 -8.15
C GLU A 50 -0.91 6.15 -7.93
N ARG A 51 -1.65 7.26 -8.10
CA ARG A 51 -1.15 8.63 -7.85
C ARG A 51 -0.69 8.84 -6.40
N TRP A 52 -1.40 8.27 -5.44
CA TRP A 52 -1.04 8.41 -4.03
C TRP A 52 0.24 7.64 -3.69
N ILE A 53 0.39 6.44 -4.28
CA ILE A 53 1.56 5.57 -4.17
C ILE A 53 2.78 6.25 -4.80
N ASP A 54 2.66 6.68 -6.06
CA ASP A 54 3.75 7.31 -6.82
C ASP A 54 4.40 8.46 -6.03
N ARG A 55 3.58 9.36 -5.48
CA ARG A 55 4.04 10.51 -4.66
C ARG A 55 4.71 10.15 -3.33
N ARG A 56 4.63 8.89 -2.90
CA ARG A 56 5.15 8.40 -1.61
C ARG A 56 6.18 7.29 -1.75
N LEU A 57 6.42 6.79 -2.97
CA LEU A 57 7.40 5.74 -3.21
C LEU A 57 8.80 6.17 -2.82
N GLU A 58 9.22 7.38 -3.17
CA GLU A 58 10.55 7.91 -2.81
C GLU A 58 10.82 7.80 -1.30
N ASN A 59 9.87 8.25 -0.48
CA ASN A 59 9.97 8.18 0.97
C ASN A 59 9.95 6.74 1.50
N ALA A 60 9.33 5.81 0.78
CA ALA A 60 9.19 4.42 1.19
C ALA A 60 10.40 3.55 0.82
N VAL A 61 11.05 3.81 -0.32
CA VAL A 61 12.11 2.95 -0.88
C VAL A 61 13.44 3.64 -1.18
N GLY A 62 13.50 4.97 -1.09
CA GLY A 62 14.65 5.78 -1.50
C GLY A 62 14.76 5.98 -3.01
N GLU A 63 15.53 6.99 -3.41
CA GLU A 63 15.71 7.41 -4.81
C GLU A 63 16.23 6.29 -5.72
N GLU A 64 17.14 5.43 -5.25
CA GLU A 64 17.76 4.37 -6.08
C GLU A 64 16.76 3.36 -6.66
N ARG A 65 15.61 3.16 -6.00
CA ARG A 65 14.66 2.09 -6.34
C ARG A 65 13.39 2.61 -7.01
N ILE A 66 13.18 3.92 -7.04
CA ILE A 66 11.91 4.50 -7.47
C ILE A 66 11.64 4.23 -8.96
N ALA A 67 12.65 4.42 -9.81
CA ALA A 67 12.49 4.29 -11.26
C ALA A 67 12.08 2.87 -11.67
N ALA A 68 12.66 1.84 -11.06
CA ALA A 68 12.32 0.45 -11.35
C ALA A 68 10.90 0.07 -10.91
N ILE A 69 10.39 0.68 -9.84
CA ILE A 69 9.01 0.44 -9.37
C ILE A 69 8.03 1.22 -10.24
N GLN A 70 8.33 2.45 -10.62
CA GLN A 70 7.50 3.24 -11.54
C GLN A 70 7.36 2.57 -12.91
N ASP A 71 8.45 2.04 -13.46
CA ASP A 71 8.43 1.23 -14.68
C ASP A 71 7.54 -0.01 -14.52
N ALA A 72 7.69 -0.73 -13.40
CA ALA A 72 6.81 -1.86 -13.10
C ALA A 72 5.33 -1.46 -12.92
N MET A 73 5.04 -0.27 -12.39
CA MET A 73 3.66 0.25 -12.31
C MET A 73 3.08 0.46 -13.71
N GLU A 74 3.86 1.03 -14.63
CA GLU A 74 3.45 1.25 -16.02
C GLU A 74 3.14 -0.06 -16.77
N PHE A 75 3.91 -1.12 -16.50
CA PHE A 75 3.70 -2.44 -17.12
C PHE A 75 2.69 -3.34 -16.39
N GLY A 76 2.13 -2.90 -15.26
CA GLY A 76 1.22 -3.71 -14.46
C GLY A 76 1.90 -4.82 -13.64
N ASP A 77 3.23 -4.73 -13.48
CA ASP A 77 4.09 -5.62 -12.70
C ASP A 77 4.16 -5.21 -11.21
N VAL A 78 3.07 -4.61 -10.72
CA VAL A 78 2.88 -4.24 -9.32
C VAL A 78 1.49 -4.65 -8.86
N GLN A 79 1.39 -5.15 -7.63
CA GLN A 79 0.11 -5.37 -6.96
C GLN A 79 0.02 -4.59 -5.65
N SER A 80 -1.15 -4.01 -5.43
CA SER A 80 -1.50 -3.32 -4.19
C SER A 80 -2.40 -4.19 -3.33
N HIS A 81 -2.04 -4.40 -2.06
CA HIS A 81 -2.78 -5.26 -1.12
C HIS A 81 -3.15 -4.51 0.17
N LEU A 82 -4.44 -4.54 0.51
CA LEU A 82 -4.97 -4.04 1.77
C LEU A 82 -5.26 -5.20 2.73
N PHE A 83 -4.53 -5.20 3.85
CA PHE A 83 -4.71 -6.13 4.95
C PHE A 83 -5.64 -5.50 6.00
N ASN A 84 -6.85 -6.02 6.13
CA ASN A 84 -7.77 -5.64 7.18
C ASN A 84 -7.67 -6.61 8.35
N ILE A 85 -7.04 -6.19 9.44
CA ILE A 85 -6.88 -6.96 10.67
C ILE A 85 -8.10 -6.70 11.56
N LYS A 86 -8.86 -7.74 11.90
CA LYS A 86 -10.03 -7.65 12.77
C LYS A 86 -9.65 -7.72 14.24
N GLN A 87 -10.54 -7.24 15.10
CA GLN A 87 -10.34 -7.25 16.56
C GLN A 87 -10.16 -8.67 17.13
N ASP A 88 -10.70 -9.68 16.45
CA ASP A 88 -10.54 -11.09 16.79
C ASP A 88 -9.28 -11.75 16.18
N GLY A 89 -8.39 -10.96 15.57
CA GLY A 89 -7.15 -11.43 14.96
C GLY A 89 -7.30 -11.97 13.54
N ARG A 90 -8.51 -12.08 12.98
CA ARG A 90 -8.69 -12.50 11.59
C ARG A 90 -8.14 -11.45 10.62
N ILE A 91 -7.51 -11.91 9.54
CA ILE A 91 -6.95 -11.05 8.49
C ILE A 91 -7.76 -11.26 7.22
N ILE A 92 -8.26 -10.16 6.64
CA ILE A 92 -8.87 -10.16 5.31
C ILE A 92 -7.92 -9.42 4.37
N VAL A 93 -7.39 -10.13 3.37
CA VAL A 93 -6.53 -9.56 2.33
C VAL A 93 -7.38 -9.17 1.14
N ASN A 94 -7.20 -7.97 0.61
CA ASN A 94 -7.90 -7.50 -0.58
C ASN A 94 -6.87 -6.92 -1.56
N GLN A 95 -6.84 -7.42 -2.78
CA GLN A 95 -6.12 -6.75 -3.85
C GLN A 95 -6.90 -5.49 -4.26
N LEU A 96 -6.17 -4.41 -4.54
CA LEU A 96 -6.71 -3.13 -4.97
C LEU A 96 -6.35 -2.85 -6.42
N ASP A 97 -7.28 -2.21 -7.14
CA ASP A 97 -7.01 -1.59 -8.44
C ASP A 97 -6.26 -0.25 -8.28
N GLU A 98 -5.86 0.33 -9.40
CA GLU A 98 -5.17 1.64 -9.51
C GLU A 98 -5.93 2.80 -8.82
N MET A 99 -7.25 2.66 -8.63
CA MET A 99 -8.13 3.64 -7.97
C MET A 99 -8.39 3.30 -6.49
N ALA A 100 -7.62 2.38 -5.91
CA ALA A 100 -7.77 1.85 -4.56
C ALA A 100 -9.16 1.26 -4.28
N LYS A 101 -9.79 0.64 -5.28
CA LYS A 101 -11.01 -0.16 -5.12
C LYS A 101 -10.63 -1.62 -5.00
N LYS A 102 -11.36 -2.34 -4.15
CA LYS A 102 -11.19 -3.78 -3.98
C LYS A 102 -11.58 -4.48 -5.28
N MET A 103 -10.68 -5.30 -5.80
CA MET A 103 -10.96 -6.17 -6.92
C MET A 103 -11.93 -7.28 -6.48
N LYS A 104 -12.79 -7.72 -7.41
CA LYS A 104 -13.80 -8.78 -7.17
C LYS A 104 -13.21 -10.15 -7.42
#